data_AF-A0A086K287-F1
#
_entry.id   AF-A0A086K287-F1
#
_cell.length_a   1.000
_cell.length_b   1.000
_cell.length_c   1.000
_cell.angle_alpha   90.00
_cell.angle_beta   90.00
_cell.angle_gamma   90.00
#
_symmetry.space_group_name_H-M   'P 1'
#
loop_
_entity.id
_entity.type
_entity.pdbx_description
1 polymer ?
#
loop_
_entity_poly.entity_id
_entity_poly.type
_entity_poly.pdbx_seq_one_letter_code
_entity_poly.pdbx_strand_id
1 'polypeptide(L)'
;MAALPSSPAPAPEETVANSLLSHRVFDRQIRLWGVESQRRLLSSHVLLVGLTSIHVELAKNLALSGVRVSVCDSRLVGEVDFSFNFLVNRDAEGQRVATVSLAGLREMAPFVVFEEVAESEFQRLLASLREQDTGAKTQQSTGDQDAGHAVQFVQRFAAISVASEFYPLSSLAPLDALCRRLNV
;
A
#
# COMPACT_ATOMS: atom_id res chain seq x y z
N MET A 1 -18.74 42.13 -21.38
CA MET A 1 -17.64 41.37 -20.76
C MET A 1 -18.24 40.17 -20.04
N ALA A 2 -18.24 38.99 -20.67
CA ALA A 2 -18.68 37.78 -20.02
C ALA A 2 -17.56 37.32 -19.07
N ALA A 3 -17.86 37.27 -17.77
CA ALA A 3 -16.96 36.70 -16.78
C ALA A 3 -16.76 35.21 -17.09
N LEU A 4 -15.52 34.80 -17.33
CA LEU A 4 -15.16 33.39 -17.47
C LEU A 4 -15.54 32.66 -16.17
N PRO A 5 -16.14 31.46 -16.24
CA PRO A 5 -16.43 30.68 -15.04
C PRO A 5 -15.11 30.35 -14.34
N SER A 6 -15.01 30.75 -13.07
CA SER A 6 -13.89 30.43 -12.19
C SER A 6 -13.74 28.92 -12.10
N SER A 7 -12.53 28.44 -12.39
CA SER A 7 -12.15 27.02 -12.26
C SER A 7 -12.59 26.47 -10.89
N PRO A 8 -13.16 25.26 -10.83
CA PRO A 8 -13.52 24.64 -9.56
C PRO A 8 -12.28 24.54 -8.65
N ALA A 9 -12.48 24.78 -7.35
CA ALA A 9 -11.42 24.68 -6.36
C ALA A 9 -10.81 23.26 -6.35
N PRO A 10 -9.48 23.12 -6.25
CA PRO A 10 -8.83 21.81 -6.28
C PRO A 10 -9.25 20.94 -5.09
N ALA A 11 -9.30 19.63 -5.30
CA ALA A 11 -9.63 18.66 -4.26
C ALA A 11 -8.64 18.74 -3.07
N PRO A 12 -9.04 18.32 -1.86
CA PRO A 12 -8.19 18.41 -0.67
C PRO A 12 -6.85 17.70 -0.83
N GLU A 13 -6.83 16.50 -1.45
CA GLU A 13 -5.60 15.74 -1.72
C GLU A 13 -4.66 16.51 -2.67
N GLU A 14 -5.21 17.20 -3.66
CA GLU A 14 -4.44 17.97 -4.63
C GLU A 14 -3.86 19.25 -4.01
N THR A 15 -4.56 19.85 -3.06
CA THR A 15 -4.09 21.02 -2.31
C THR A 15 -2.91 20.65 -1.40
N VAL A 16 -2.97 19.50 -0.73
CA VAL A 16 -1.85 18.98 0.08
C VAL A 16 -0.65 18.65 -0.81
N ALA A 17 -0.87 17.95 -1.94
CA ALA A 17 0.20 17.64 -2.90
C ALA A 17 0.87 18.92 -3.42
N ASN A 18 0.08 19.92 -3.84
CA ASN A 18 0.61 21.19 -4.32
C ASN A 18 1.38 21.95 -3.22
N SER A 19 0.92 21.87 -1.97
CA SER A 19 1.63 22.44 -0.82
C SER A 19 2.99 21.74 -0.61
N LEU A 20 3.04 20.42 -0.58
CA LEU A 20 4.29 19.64 -0.41
C LEU A 20 5.29 19.88 -1.54
N LEU A 21 4.80 19.99 -2.78
CA LEU A 21 5.61 20.37 -3.93
C LEU A 21 6.18 21.80 -3.79
N SER A 22 5.44 22.72 -3.17
CA SER A 22 5.87 24.10 -2.94
C SER A 22 6.89 24.26 -1.80
N HIS A 23 6.83 23.40 -0.78
CA HIS A 23 7.69 23.47 0.41
C HIS A 23 9.12 22.93 0.21
N ARG A 24 9.55 22.66 -1.03
CA ARG A 24 10.89 22.16 -1.40
C ARG A 24 11.31 20.83 -0.78
N VAL A 25 10.43 20.12 -0.08
CA VAL A 25 10.69 18.78 0.51
C VAL A 25 11.23 17.83 -0.56
N PHE A 26 10.64 17.88 -1.75
CA PHE A 26 11.02 17.05 -2.89
C PHE A 26 11.92 17.76 -3.92
N ASP A 27 12.54 18.91 -3.62
CA ASP A 27 13.28 19.72 -4.63
C ASP A 27 14.36 18.90 -5.36
N ARG A 28 15.17 18.12 -4.62
CA ARG A 28 16.20 17.26 -5.22
C ARG A 28 15.61 16.12 -6.06
N GLN A 29 14.51 15.54 -5.59
CA GLN A 29 13.81 14.45 -6.29
C GLN A 29 13.16 14.96 -7.58
N ILE A 30 12.51 16.13 -7.54
CA ILE A 30 11.90 16.80 -8.69
C ILE A 30 12.96 17.16 -9.74
N ARG A 31 14.18 17.56 -9.36
CA ARG A 31 15.27 17.78 -10.33
C ARG A 31 15.71 16.51 -11.05
N LEU A 32 15.53 15.35 -10.42
CA LEU A 32 15.93 14.07 -10.99
C LEU A 32 14.88 13.53 -11.98
N TRP A 33 13.61 13.48 -11.59
CA TRP A 33 12.56 12.85 -12.39
C TRP A 33 11.42 13.77 -12.84
N GLY A 34 11.48 15.06 -12.52
CA GLY A 34 10.50 16.06 -12.93
C GLY A 34 9.25 16.12 -12.02
N VAL A 35 8.55 17.26 -12.09
CA VAL A 35 7.40 17.53 -11.22
C VAL A 35 6.19 16.62 -11.51
N GLU A 36 5.99 16.24 -12.77
CA GLU A 36 4.88 15.38 -13.17
C GLU A 36 5.04 13.95 -12.60
N SER A 37 6.25 13.41 -12.65
CA SER A 37 6.57 12.12 -12.01
C SER A 37 6.34 12.19 -10.50
N GLN A 38 6.75 13.29 -9.84
CA GLN A 38 6.48 13.49 -8.42
C GLN A 38 4.98 13.56 -8.12
N ARG A 39 4.18 14.20 -8.97
CA ARG A 39 2.72 14.25 -8.83
C ARG A 39 2.11 12.85 -8.88
N ARG A 40 2.57 12.02 -9.82
CA ARG A 40 2.15 10.62 -9.93
C ARG A 40 2.51 9.80 -8.69
N LEU A 41 3.73 9.99 -8.15
CA LEU A 41 4.15 9.34 -6.91
C LEU A 41 3.26 9.74 -5.72
N LEU A 42 2.93 11.02 -5.59
CA LEU A 42 2.04 11.52 -4.52
C LEU A 42 0.61 10.97 -4.62
N SER A 43 0.14 10.65 -5.84
CA SER A 43 -1.14 9.99 -6.05
C SER A 43 -1.08 8.45 -5.98
N SER A 44 0.11 7.86 -5.88
CA SER A 44 0.28 6.41 -5.89
C SER A 44 0.05 5.82 -4.50
N HIS A 45 -0.54 4.62 -4.46
CA HIS A 45 -0.79 3.88 -3.24
C HIS A 45 -0.25 2.45 -3.37
N VAL A 46 0.67 2.05 -2.49
CA VAL A 46 1.30 0.73 -2.53
C VAL A 46 0.92 -0.09 -1.29
N LEU A 47 0.58 -1.36 -1.48
CA LEU A 47 0.36 -2.33 -0.40
C LEU A 47 1.62 -3.18 -0.22
N LEU A 48 2.13 -3.26 1.01
CA LEU A 48 3.19 -4.17 1.42
C LEU A 48 2.59 -5.26 2.32
N VAL A 49 2.73 -6.53 1.94
CA VAL A 49 2.19 -7.67 2.67
C VAL A 49 3.35 -8.48 3.26
N GLY A 50 3.42 -8.51 4.59
CA GLY A 50 4.52 -9.11 5.34
C GLY A 50 5.73 -8.17 5.43
N LEU A 51 5.98 -7.58 6.60
CA LEU A 51 7.11 -6.70 6.85
C LEU A 51 8.39 -7.50 7.14
N THR A 52 9.11 -7.84 6.09
CA THR A 52 10.51 -8.27 6.18
C THR A 52 11.45 -7.07 6.21
N SER A 53 12.75 -7.29 6.46
CA SER A 53 13.78 -6.25 6.40
C SER A 53 13.80 -5.49 5.07
N ILE A 54 13.58 -6.22 3.96
CA ILE A 54 13.48 -5.65 2.62
C ILE A 54 12.24 -4.76 2.51
N HIS A 55 11.09 -5.21 3.02
CA HIS A 55 9.86 -4.41 3.00
C HIS A 55 9.96 -3.16 3.88
N VAL A 56 10.68 -3.22 5.00
CA VAL A 56 10.93 -2.05 5.86
C VAL A 56 11.75 -0.99 5.10
N GLU A 57 12.84 -1.41 4.43
CA GLU A 57 13.65 -0.52 3.59
C GLU A 57 12.86 0.03 2.39
N LEU A 58 12.04 -0.81 1.75
CA LEU A 58 11.15 -0.41 0.67
C LEU A 58 10.12 0.62 1.16
N ALA A 59 9.46 0.36 2.29
CA ALA A 59 8.46 1.26 2.87
C ALA A 59 9.05 2.64 3.17
N LYS A 60 10.26 2.69 3.73
CA LYS A 60 11.01 3.93 3.94
C LYS A 60 11.24 4.69 2.64
N ASN A 61 11.75 4.01 1.61
CA ASN A 61 12.04 4.66 0.34
C ASN A 61 10.77 5.17 -0.37
N LEU A 62 9.67 4.41 -0.31
CA LEU A 62 8.37 4.83 -0.82
C LEU A 62 7.83 6.05 -0.06
N ALA A 63 7.86 6.00 1.27
CA ALA A 63 7.41 7.09 2.13
C ALA A 63 8.21 8.39 1.91
N LEU A 64 9.54 8.30 1.86
CA LEU A 64 10.40 9.46 1.58
C LEU A 64 10.25 10.01 0.16
N SER A 65 9.68 9.22 -0.75
CA SER A 65 9.30 9.66 -2.11
C SER A 65 7.86 10.22 -2.18
N GLY A 66 7.12 10.22 -1.06
CA GLY A 66 5.77 10.74 -0.97
C GLY A 66 4.66 9.75 -1.37
N VAL A 67 4.97 8.47 -1.56
CA VAL A 67 3.99 7.44 -1.94
C VAL A 67 3.17 7.01 -0.72
N ARG A 68 1.86 6.88 -0.86
CA ARG A 68 0.98 6.33 0.18
C ARG A 68 1.29 4.84 0.38
N VAL A 69 1.45 4.40 1.63
CA VAL A 69 1.82 3.01 1.93
C VAL A 69 0.79 2.38 2.87
N SER A 70 0.24 1.24 2.46
CA SER A 70 -0.49 0.33 3.33
C SER A 70 0.39 -0.85 3.72
N VAL A 71 0.27 -1.31 4.96
CA VAL A 71 0.98 -2.48 5.45
C VAL A 71 -0.01 -3.52 5.96
N CYS A 72 0.18 -4.77 5.54
CA CYS A 72 -0.56 -5.94 6.01
C CYS A 72 0.42 -6.92 6.69
N ASP A 73 0.49 -6.91 8.01
CA ASP A 73 1.26 -7.88 8.79
C ASP A 73 0.66 -8.04 10.20
N SER A 74 0.14 -9.23 10.52
CA SER A 74 -0.46 -9.49 11.84
C SER A 74 0.52 -10.02 12.88
N ARG A 75 1.78 -10.31 12.50
CA ARG A 75 2.80 -10.85 13.40
C ARG A 75 3.06 -9.89 14.55
N LEU A 76 3.48 -10.47 15.67
CA LEU A 76 3.94 -9.71 16.81
C LEU A 76 5.44 -9.45 16.67
N VAL A 77 5.86 -8.27 17.13
CA VAL A 77 7.26 -7.87 17.20
C VAL A 77 8.03 -8.89 18.03
N GLY A 78 9.12 -9.40 17.45
CA GLY A 78 10.07 -10.28 18.14
C GLY A 78 11.53 -9.89 17.86
N GLU A 79 12.46 -10.74 18.30
CA GLU A 79 13.92 -10.47 18.23
C GLU A 79 14.44 -10.18 16.80
N VAL A 80 13.86 -10.83 15.80
CA VAL A 80 14.22 -10.60 14.39
C VAL A 80 13.91 -9.15 13.99
N ASP A 81 12.79 -8.59 14.45
CA ASP A 81 12.40 -7.22 14.13
C ASP A 81 13.35 -6.21 14.78
N PHE A 82 13.82 -6.43 16.01
CA PHE A 82 14.82 -5.54 16.62
C PHE A 82 16.16 -5.52 15.89
N SER A 83 16.47 -6.58 15.13
CA SER A 83 17.73 -6.68 14.38
C SER A 83 17.63 -6.05 13.00
N PHE A 84 16.44 -6.07 12.38
CA PHE A 84 16.29 -5.74 10.96
C PHE A 84 15.18 -4.73 10.63
N ASN A 85 14.43 -4.26 11.62
CA ASN A 85 13.38 -3.27 11.48
C ASN A 85 13.71 -2.03 12.32
N PHE A 86 14.42 -1.07 11.71
CA PHE A 86 14.86 0.16 12.39
C PHE A 86 13.70 1.08 12.83
N LEU A 87 12.46 0.78 12.44
CA LEU A 87 11.27 1.52 12.84
C LEU A 87 10.72 1.06 14.20
N VAL A 88 11.27 -0.02 14.75
CA VAL A 88 10.76 -0.70 15.94
C VAL A 88 11.78 -0.62 17.06
N ASN A 89 11.33 -0.18 18.23
CA ASN A 89 12.12 -0.14 19.47
C ASN A 89 11.81 -1.35 20.35
N ARG A 90 12.71 -1.67 21.29
CA ARG A 90 12.59 -2.85 22.17
C ARG A 90 11.37 -2.85 23.09
N ASP A 91 10.83 -1.67 23.41
CA ASP A 91 9.59 -1.49 24.18
C ASP A 91 8.33 -1.90 23.41
N ALA A 92 8.44 -2.17 22.10
CA ALA A 92 7.35 -2.62 21.25
C ALA A 92 7.15 -4.15 21.23
N GLU A 93 7.91 -4.91 22.03
CA GLU A 93 7.80 -6.36 22.09
C GLU A 93 6.34 -6.82 22.35
N GLY A 94 5.88 -7.80 21.57
CA GLY A 94 4.51 -8.31 21.68
C GLY A 94 3.42 -7.42 21.09
N GLN A 95 3.74 -6.23 20.57
CA GLN A 95 2.83 -5.42 19.75
C GLN A 95 2.83 -5.89 18.30
N ARG A 96 1.85 -5.46 17.48
CA ARG A 96 1.82 -5.82 16.05
C ARG A 96 2.92 -5.09 15.28
N VAL A 97 3.65 -5.83 14.46
CA VAL A 97 4.74 -5.27 13.63
C VAL A 97 4.23 -4.15 12.73
N ALA A 98 3.09 -4.36 12.05
CA ALA A 98 2.50 -3.34 11.18
C ALA A 98 2.19 -2.04 11.94
N THR A 99 1.51 -2.10 13.08
CA THR A 99 1.14 -0.93 13.87
C THR A 99 2.35 -0.10 14.29
N VAL A 100 3.38 -0.76 14.83
CA VAL A 100 4.59 -0.10 15.34
C VAL A 100 5.43 0.46 14.19
N SER A 101 5.64 -0.31 13.12
CA SER A 101 6.39 0.17 11.95
C SER A 101 5.71 1.34 11.27
N LEU A 102 4.37 1.34 11.17
CA LEU A 102 3.62 2.49 10.64
C LEU A 102 3.74 3.73 11.53
N ALA A 103 3.85 3.57 12.85
CA ALA A 103 4.13 4.70 13.74
C ALA A 103 5.51 5.31 13.46
N GLY A 104 6.56 4.48 13.36
CA GLY A 104 7.91 4.96 13.00
C GLY A 104 7.96 5.62 11.61
N LEU A 105 7.23 5.09 10.62
CA LEU A 105 7.13 5.71 9.29
C LEU A 105 6.42 7.07 9.33
N ARG A 106 5.38 7.23 10.17
CA ARG A 106 4.69 8.51 10.35
C ARG A 106 5.60 9.58 10.96
N GLU A 107 6.48 9.21 11.89
CA GLU A 107 7.47 10.14 12.44
C GLU A 107 8.47 10.58 11.37
N MET A 108 8.88 9.66 10.50
CA MET A 108 9.88 9.92 9.45
C MET A 108 9.32 10.73 8.27
N ALA A 109 8.09 10.42 7.84
CA ALA A 109 7.43 11.03 6.69
C ALA A 109 6.01 11.50 7.08
N PRO A 110 5.89 12.57 7.89
CA PRO A 110 4.60 13.04 8.44
C PRO A 110 3.62 13.57 7.37
N PHE A 111 4.12 13.78 6.16
CA PHE A 111 3.34 14.22 5.00
C PHE A 111 2.73 13.06 4.19
N VAL A 112 2.99 11.80 4.56
CA VAL A 112 2.47 10.61 3.91
C VAL A 112 1.33 9.98 4.71
N VAL A 113 0.32 9.48 4.01
CA VAL A 113 -0.75 8.69 4.61
C VAL A 113 -0.31 7.24 4.72
N PHE A 114 -0.50 6.68 5.91
CA PHE A 114 -0.19 5.28 6.21
C PHE A 114 -1.43 4.57 6.73
N GLU A 115 -1.68 3.36 6.24
CA GLU A 115 -2.84 2.55 6.60
C GLU A 115 -2.41 1.13 6.99
N GLU A 116 -2.99 0.59 8.06
CA GLU A 116 -2.86 -0.82 8.41
C GLU A 116 -4.00 -1.59 7.75
N VAL A 117 -3.67 -2.61 6.97
CA VAL A 117 -4.63 -3.52 6.35
C VAL A 117 -4.67 -4.81 7.17
N ALA A 118 -5.88 -5.23 7.54
CA ALA A 118 -6.04 -6.44 8.34
C ALA A 118 -5.67 -7.69 7.53
N GLU A 119 -4.86 -8.58 8.10
CA GLU A 119 -4.47 -9.81 7.41
C GLU A 119 -5.68 -10.69 7.02
N SER A 120 -6.75 -10.67 7.80
CA SER A 120 -8.00 -11.36 7.45
C SER A 120 -8.64 -10.85 6.14
N GLU A 121 -8.42 -9.59 5.76
CA GLU A 121 -8.88 -9.05 4.49
C GLU A 121 -8.06 -9.61 3.32
N PHE A 122 -6.73 -9.64 3.46
CA PHE A 122 -5.84 -10.21 2.46
C PHE A 122 -6.02 -11.74 2.32
N GLN A 123 -6.21 -12.46 3.43
CA GLN A 123 -6.48 -13.90 3.39
C GLN A 123 -7.84 -14.21 2.73
N ARG A 124 -8.87 -13.38 2.96
CA ARG A 124 -10.16 -13.48 2.25
C ARG A 124 -9.99 -13.27 0.75
N LEU A 125 -9.19 -12.28 0.33
CA LEU A 125 -8.82 -12.08 -1.07
C LEU A 125 -8.21 -13.36 -1.65
N LEU A 126 -7.15 -13.90 -1.03
CA LEU A 126 -6.50 -15.10 -1.53
C LEU A 126 -7.43 -16.32 -1.59
N ALA A 127 -8.32 -16.49 -0.60
CA ALA A 127 -9.31 -17.56 -0.60
C ALA A 127 -10.29 -17.43 -1.78
N SER A 128 -10.83 -16.23 -2.00
CA SER A 128 -11.77 -15.97 -3.11
C SER A 128 -11.16 -16.25 -4.49
N LEU A 129 -9.85 -16.03 -4.66
CA LEU A 129 -9.17 -16.29 -5.94
C LEU A 129 -8.91 -17.78 -6.17
N ARG A 130 -8.60 -18.54 -5.11
CA ARG A 130 -8.40 -20.00 -5.20
C ARG A 130 -9.68 -20.74 -5.59
N GLU A 131 -10.82 -20.30 -5.05
CA GLU A 131 -12.13 -20.87 -5.38
C GLU A 131 -12.49 -20.67 -6.87
N GLN A 132 -12.08 -19.55 -7.46
CA GLN A 132 -12.31 -19.25 -8.87
C GLN A 132 -11.47 -20.14 -9.81
N ASP A 133 -10.21 -20.44 -9.45
CA ASP A 133 -9.33 -21.30 -10.25
C ASP A 133 -9.74 -22.79 -10.19
N THR A 134 -10.38 -23.23 -9.10
CA THR A 134 -10.71 -24.65 -8.89
C THR A 134 -11.96 -25.11 -9.65
N GLY A 135 -12.73 -24.20 -10.26
CA GLY A 135 -13.78 -24.54 -11.22
C GLY A 135 -14.85 -25.51 -10.68
N ALA A 136 -15.61 -25.11 -9.66
CA ALA A 136 -16.80 -25.85 -9.24
C ALA A 136 -18.09 -25.06 -9.52
N LYS A 137 -18.84 -25.54 -10.52
CA LYS A 137 -20.27 -25.23 -10.72
C LYS A 137 -21.03 -25.58 -9.44
N THR A 138 -21.40 -24.62 -8.59
CA THR A 138 -22.54 -24.74 -7.66
C THR A 138 -23.06 -23.34 -7.29
N GLN A 139 -24.25 -23.05 -7.80
CA GLN A 139 -25.24 -22.04 -7.37
C GLN A 139 -24.78 -20.60 -7.08
N GLN A 140 -25.13 -19.73 -8.04
CA GLN A 140 -25.07 -18.26 -8.00
C GLN A 140 -25.79 -17.63 -6.80
N SER A 141 -25.04 -16.91 -5.96
CA SER A 141 -25.40 -15.59 -5.42
C SER A 141 -24.27 -14.97 -4.57
N THR A 142 -23.45 -15.78 -3.90
CA THR A 142 -22.36 -15.30 -3.00
C THR A 142 -21.05 -15.05 -3.73
N GLY A 143 -20.65 -15.92 -4.66
CA GLY A 143 -19.34 -15.82 -5.35
C GLY A 143 -19.17 -14.57 -6.23
N ASP A 144 -20.26 -13.94 -6.66
CA ASP A 144 -20.22 -12.70 -7.45
C ASP A 144 -19.87 -11.48 -6.58
N GLN A 145 -20.30 -11.49 -5.31
CA GLN A 145 -19.96 -10.43 -4.34
C GLN A 145 -18.50 -10.53 -3.89
N ASP A 146 -18.00 -11.75 -3.65
CA ASP A 146 -16.60 -11.98 -3.24
C ASP A 146 -15.61 -11.65 -4.37
N ALA A 147 -15.96 -11.97 -5.62
CA ALA A 147 -15.18 -11.56 -6.79
C ALA A 147 -15.16 -10.04 -6.95
N GLY A 148 -16.30 -9.35 -6.74
CA GLY A 148 -16.37 -7.90 -6.74
C GLY A 148 -15.50 -7.27 -5.65
N HIS A 149 -15.53 -7.83 -4.44
CA HIS A 149 -14.70 -7.38 -3.32
C HIS A 149 -13.20 -7.56 -3.60
N ALA A 150 -12.80 -8.69 -4.20
CA ALA A 150 -11.41 -8.95 -4.57
C ALA A 150 -10.87 -7.91 -5.58
N VAL A 151 -11.65 -7.61 -6.61
CA VAL A 151 -11.31 -6.59 -7.61
C VAL A 151 -11.21 -5.21 -6.96
N GLN A 152 -12.21 -4.82 -6.15
CA GLN A 152 -12.21 -3.53 -5.46
C GLN A 152 -11.01 -3.39 -4.53
N PHE A 153 -10.64 -4.45 -3.81
CA PHE A 153 -9.47 -4.44 -2.94
C PHE A 153 -8.18 -4.18 -3.73
N VAL A 154 -7.94 -4.92 -4.82
CA VAL A 154 -6.70 -4.79 -5.62
C VAL A 154 -6.62 -3.43 -6.32
N GLN A 155 -7.74 -2.90 -6.83
CA GLN A 155 -7.79 -1.61 -7.53
C GLN A 155 -7.50 -0.39 -6.66
N ARG A 156 -7.51 -0.53 -5.32
CA ARG A 156 -7.08 0.55 -4.42
C ARG A 156 -5.59 0.87 -4.56
N PHE A 157 -4.81 -0.09 -5.02
CA PHE A 157 -3.35 -0.01 -5.03
C PHE A 157 -2.84 0.11 -6.46
N ALA A 158 -1.80 0.93 -6.63
CA ALA A 158 -1.01 1.04 -7.85
C ALA A 158 0.03 -0.08 -7.97
N ALA A 159 0.39 -0.72 -6.85
CA ALA A 159 1.24 -1.90 -6.81
C ALA A 159 1.02 -2.66 -5.49
N ILE A 160 1.22 -3.98 -5.53
CA ILE A 160 1.19 -4.86 -4.35
C ILE A 160 2.52 -5.62 -4.28
N SER A 161 3.22 -5.51 -3.15
CA SER A 161 4.45 -6.26 -2.87
C SER A 161 4.18 -7.24 -1.75
N VAL A 162 4.52 -8.52 -1.96
CA VAL A 162 4.22 -9.61 -1.01
C VAL A 162 5.51 -10.34 -0.65
N ALA A 163 5.74 -10.52 0.65
CA ALA A 163 6.84 -11.32 1.20
C ALA A 163 6.59 -12.82 0.96
N SER A 164 7.43 -13.43 0.12
CA SER A 164 7.34 -14.86 -0.20
C SER A 164 7.76 -15.76 0.96
N GLU A 165 8.39 -15.20 1.99
CA GLU A 165 8.73 -15.90 3.23
C GLU A 165 7.48 -16.29 4.04
N PHE A 166 6.41 -15.50 3.94
CA PHE A 166 5.14 -15.75 4.66
C PHE A 166 4.05 -16.29 3.74
N TYR A 167 4.12 -15.97 2.44
CA TYR A 167 3.11 -16.37 1.45
C TYR A 167 3.77 -17.21 0.34
N PRO A 168 3.53 -18.52 0.28
CA PRO A 168 4.09 -19.39 -0.75
C PRO A 168 3.70 -18.96 -2.16
N LEU A 169 4.62 -19.05 -3.13
CA LEU A 169 4.39 -18.62 -4.51
C LEU A 169 3.16 -19.26 -5.16
N SER A 170 2.86 -20.53 -4.84
CA SER A 170 1.67 -21.23 -5.34
C SER A 170 0.36 -20.55 -4.92
N SER A 171 0.35 -19.87 -3.77
CA SER A 171 -0.81 -19.12 -3.31
C SER A 171 -0.97 -17.75 -3.96
N LEU A 172 0.10 -17.22 -4.55
CA LEU A 172 0.15 -15.86 -5.12
C LEU A 172 -0.09 -15.84 -6.63
N ALA A 173 0.02 -16.97 -7.32
CA ALA A 173 -0.21 -17.04 -8.77
C ALA A 173 -1.60 -16.50 -9.20
N PRO A 174 -2.71 -16.79 -8.49
CA PRO A 174 -4.02 -16.23 -8.83
C PRO A 174 -4.08 -14.71 -8.62
N LEU A 175 -3.40 -14.21 -7.57
CA LEU A 175 -3.30 -12.78 -7.29
C LEU A 175 -2.50 -12.06 -8.39
N ASP A 176 -1.36 -12.61 -8.80
CA ASP A 176 -0.55 -12.07 -9.90
C ASP A 176 -1.36 -12.00 -11.22
N ALA A 177 -2.11 -13.06 -11.53
CA ALA A 177 -2.99 -13.07 -12.69
C ALA A 177 -4.08 -11.99 -12.61
N LEU A 178 -4.64 -11.76 -11.42
CA LEU A 178 -5.61 -10.69 -11.18
C LEU A 178 -4.98 -9.30 -11.34
N CYS A 179 -3.82 -9.05 -10.73
CA CYS A 179 -3.10 -7.77 -10.83
C CYS A 179 -2.79 -7.44 -12.30
N ARG A 180 -2.27 -8.41 -13.08
CA ARG A 180 -2.04 -8.25 -14.52
C ARG A 180 -3.30 -7.91 -15.31
N ARG A 181 -4.45 -8.48 -14.96
CA ARG A 181 -5.74 -8.17 -15.59
C ARG A 181 -6.24 -6.77 -15.25
N LEU A 182 -5.93 -6.27 -14.05
CA LEU A 182 -6.37 -4.97 -13.56
C LEU A 182 -5.36 -3.84 -13.81
N ASN A 183 -4.19 -4.14 -14.38
CA ASN A 183 -3.06 -3.21 -14.54
C ASN A 183 -2.55 -2.63 -13.21
N VAL A 184 -2.45 -3.50 -12.20
CA VAL A 184 -1.84 -3.26 -10.88
C VAL A 184 -0.52 -4.01 -10.78
#